data_AF-A0A543G3L1-F1
#
_entry.id   AF-A0A543G3L1-F1
#
_cell.length_a   1.000
_cell.length_b   1.000
_cell.length_c   1.000
_cell.angle_alpha   90.00
_cell.angle_beta   90.00
_cell.angle_gamma   90.00
#
_symmetry.space_group_name_H-M   'P 1'
#
loop_
_entity.id
_entity.type
_entity.pdbx_description
1 polymer ?
#
loop_
_entity_poly.entity_id
_entity_poly.type
_entity_poly.pdbx_seq_one_letter_code
_entity_poly.pdbx_strand_id
1 'polypeptide(L)'
;MLQLVEKINYLKELLSNPSDSYSDSFNTEIGFYFNEFEDIEANERFHFLEKFKTKEEIENWLDNLKSNIVLKFREDEEDLFDFIHFFTL
;
A
#
# COMPACT_ATOMS: atom_id res chain seq x y z
N MET A 1 -12.84 -14.17 -8.72
CA MET A 1 -11.46 -13.64 -8.62
C MET A 1 -11.60 -12.14 -8.81
N LEU A 2 -11.07 -11.34 -7.88
CA LEU A 2 -11.20 -9.88 -7.96
C LEU A 2 -10.44 -9.36 -9.18
N GLN A 3 -11.06 -8.46 -9.93
CA GLN A 3 -10.39 -7.68 -10.98
C GLN A 3 -9.40 -6.70 -10.35
N LEU A 4 -8.36 -6.32 -11.10
CA LEU A 4 -7.33 -5.40 -10.62
C LEU A 4 -7.94 -4.09 -10.07
N VAL A 5 -8.90 -3.50 -10.78
CA VAL A 5 -9.62 -2.29 -10.33
C VAL A 5 -10.34 -2.50 -9.00
N GLU A 6 -10.96 -3.66 -8.76
CA GLU A 6 -11.63 -3.96 -7.49
C GLU A 6 -10.64 -4.02 -6.33
N LYS A 7 -9.43 -4.55 -6.57
CA LYS A 7 -8.35 -4.62 -5.58
C LYS A 7 -7.78 -3.25 -5.26
N ILE A 8 -7.62 -2.40 -6.28
CA ILE A 8 -7.11 -1.03 -6.14
C ILE A 8 -8.09 -0.19 -5.33
N ASN A 9 -9.38 -0.26 -5.66
CA ASN A 9 -10.43 0.40 -4.88
C ASN A 9 -10.45 -0.09 -3.44
N TYR A 10 -10.25 -1.39 -3.23
CA TYR A 10 -10.19 -1.94 -1.87
C TYR A 10 -8.99 -1.41 -1.08
N LEU A 11 -7.80 -1.37 -1.67
CA LEU A 11 -6.62 -0.77 -1.05
C LEU A 11 -6.85 0.71 -0.72
N LYS A 12 -7.50 1.46 -1.62
CA LYS A 12 -7.88 2.86 -1.38
C LYS A 12 -8.79 3.00 -0.16
N GLU A 13 -9.80 2.14 -0.04
CA GLU A 13 -10.71 2.13 1.12
C GLU A 13 -9.96 1.87 2.44
N LEU A 14 -9.00 0.93 2.44
CA LEU A 14 -8.18 0.61 3.62
C LEU A 14 -7.30 1.79 4.06
N LEU A 15 -6.72 2.52 3.12
CA LEU A 15 -5.88 3.69 3.44
C LEU A 15 -6.73 4.90 3.86
N SER A 16 -7.95 5.03 3.33
CA SER A 16 -8.84 6.16 3.60
C SER A 16 -9.61 6.05 4.93
N ASN A 17 -9.69 4.85 5.52
CA ASN A 17 -10.38 4.58 6.77
C ASN A 17 -9.38 4.10 7.85
N PRO A 18 -8.55 5.00 8.41
CA PRO A 18 -7.57 4.63 9.43
C PRO A 18 -8.26 4.13 10.71
N SER A 19 -7.62 3.20 11.41
CA SER A 19 -8.10 2.56 12.64
C SER A 19 -7.59 3.25 13.93
N ASP A 20 -7.11 4.50 13.82
CA ASP A 20 -6.45 5.29 14.89
C ASP A 20 -5.16 4.65 15.46
N SER A 21 -4.52 3.73 14.73
CA SER A 21 -3.24 3.15 15.15
C SER A 21 -2.03 4.01 14.75
N TYR A 22 -0.90 3.91 15.46
CA TYR A 22 0.34 4.60 15.05
C TYR A 22 0.78 4.19 13.64
N SER A 23 0.63 2.92 13.28
CA SER A 23 0.89 2.41 11.92
C SER A 23 0.04 3.08 10.84
N ASP A 24 -1.15 3.59 11.18
CA ASP A 24 -2.00 4.30 10.23
C ASP A 24 -1.54 5.73 9.94
N SER A 25 -0.60 6.26 10.73
CA SER A 25 0.01 7.56 10.43
C SER A 25 0.69 7.59 9.05
N PHE A 26 1.09 6.42 8.52
CA PHE A 26 1.72 6.26 7.20
C PHE A 26 0.71 6.06 6.06
N ASN A 27 -0.60 6.00 6.32
CA ASN A 27 -1.59 5.74 5.27
C ASN A 27 -1.56 6.80 4.16
N THR A 28 -1.32 8.05 4.55
CA THR A 28 -1.29 9.19 3.64
C THR A 28 -0.08 9.08 2.70
N GLU A 29 1.09 8.78 3.25
CA GLU A 29 2.34 8.60 2.51
C GLU A 29 2.28 7.40 1.58
N ILE A 30 1.68 6.28 2.02
CA ILE A 30 1.42 5.13 1.17
C ILE A 30 0.45 5.51 0.04
N GLY A 31 -0.58 6.30 0.33
CA GLY A 31 -1.50 6.83 -0.67
C GLY A 31 -0.79 7.70 -1.72
N PHE A 32 0.12 8.56 -1.29
CA PHE A 32 0.93 9.39 -2.19
C PHE A 32 1.89 8.57 -3.05
N TYR A 33 2.47 7.48 -2.52
CA TYR A 33 3.26 6.55 -3.33
C TYR A 33 2.44 5.99 -4.51
N PHE A 34 1.14 5.77 -4.31
CA PHE A 34 0.22 5.33 -5.36
C PHE A 34 -0.44 6.47 -6.16
N ASN A 35 0.15 7.68 -6.13
CA ASN A 35 -0.38 8.87 -6.79
C ASN A 35 -1.85 9.14 -6.43
N GLU A 36 -2.21 8.96 -5.15
CA GLU A 36 -3.57 9.14 -4.64
C GLU A 36 -4.64 8.31 -5.38
N PHE A 37 -4.23 7.21 -5.99
CA PHE A 37 -5.10 6.37 -6.81
C PHE A 37 -5.66 7.09 -8.04
N GLU A 38 -4.97 8.10 -8.55
CA GLU A 38 -5.21 8.67 -9.89
C GLU A 38 -4.59 7.77 -10.97
N ASP A 39 -5.14 7.84 -12.19
CA ASP A 39 -4.65 7.13 -13.38
C ASP A 39 -4.40 5.61 -13.17
N ILE A 40 -5.34 4.97 -12.49
CA ILE A 40 -5.30 3.55 -12.09
C ILE A 40 -4.90 2.60 -13.23
N GLU A 41 -5.36 2.86 -14.46
CA GLU A 41 -5.09 1.99 -15.61
C GLU A 41 -3.67 2.13 -16.18
N ALA A 42 -3.01 3.26 -15.94
CA ALA A 42 -1.66 3.55 -16.44
C ALA A 42 -0.57 3.33 -15.38
N ASN A 43 -0.95 3.22 -14.11
CA ASN A 43 -0.02 3.17 -13.00
C ASN A 43 0.44 1.73 -12.72
N GLU A 44 1.60 1.38 -13.27
CA GLU A 44 2.23 0.06 -13.12
C GLU A 44 2.50 -0.32 -11.65
N ARG A 45 2.54 0.65 -10.73
CA ARG A 45 2.71 0.40 -9.29
C ARG A 45 1.59 -0.45 -8.71
N PHE A 46 0.44 -0.57 -9.37
CA PHE A 46 -0.64 -1.45 -8.92
C PHE A 46 -0.54 -2.89 -9.44
N HIS A 47 0.33 -3.19 -10.41
CA HIS A 47 0.40 -4.52 -11.03
C HIS A 47 0.70 -5.63 -10.01
N PHE A 48 1.43 -5.34 -8.92
CA PHE A 48 1.66 -6.32 -7.86
C PHE A 48 0.36 -6.83 -7.23
N LEU A 49 -0.74 -6.07 -7.25
CA LEU A 49 -2.04 -6.51 -6.74
C LEU A 49 -2.63 -7.67 -7.56
N GLU A 50 -2.17 -7.89 -8.80
CA GLU A 50 -2.59 -9.04 -9.60
C GLU A 50 -2.29 -10.37 -8.91
N LYS A 51 -1.22 -10.44 -8.09
CA LYS A 51 -0.82 -11.66 -7.36
C LYS A 51 -1.81 -12.05 -6.25
N PHE A 52 -2.59 -11.09 -5.73
CA PHE A 52 -3.56 -11.35 -4.67
C PHE A 52 -4.88 -11.88 -5.22
N LYS A 53 -5.43 -12.90 -4.59
CA LYS A 53 -6.68 -13.58 -4.94
C LYS A 53 -7.83 -13.13 -4.05
N THR A 54 -7.56 -12.66 -2.84
CA THR A 54 -8.56 -12.27 -1.84
C THR A 54 -8.30 -10.88 -1.27
N LYS A 55 -9.32 -10.29 -0.64
CA LYS A 55 -9.22 -9.03 0.12
C LYS A 55 -8.28 -9.16 1.33
N GLU A 56 -8.37 -10.30 2.02
CA GLU A 56 -7.51 -10.64 3.17
C GLU A 56 -6.02 -10.64 2.82
N GLU A 57 -5.63 -11.06 1.61
CA GLU A 57 -4.23 -10.99 1.18
C GLU A 57 -3.74 -9.54 1.00
N ILE A 58 -4.63 -8.61 0.60
CA ILE A 58 -4.33 -7.18 0.49
C ILE A 58 -4.18 -6.55 1.88
N GLU A 59 -5.08 -6.91 2.81
CA GLU A 59 -5.00 -6.49 4.21
C GLU A 59 -3.70 -6.95 4.86
N ASN A 60 -3.39 -8.25 4.75
CA ASN A 60 -2.16 -8.83 5.29
C ASN A 60 -0.90 -8.18 4.69
N TRP A 61 -0.90 -7.87 3.39
CA TRP A 61 0.19 -7.14 2.76
C TRP A 61 0.34 -5.74 3.35
N LEU A 62 -0.77 -5.00 3.48
CA LEU A 62 -0.76 -3.63 3.98
C LEU A 62 -0.32 -3.58 5.45
N ASP A 63 -0.81 -4.49 6.29
CA ASP A 63 -0.43 -4.61 7.70
C ASP A 63 1.05 -4.96 7.85
N ASN A 64 1.55 -5.86 7.00
CA ASN A 64 2.96 -6.20 6.97
C ASN A 64 3.81 -5.00 6.51
N LEU A 65 3.41 -4.26 5.48
CA LEU A 65 4.10 -3.05 5.04
C LEU A 65 4.19 -2.04 6.18
N LYS A 66 3.06 -1.67 6.79
CA LYS A 66 3.01 -0.70 7.90
C LYS A 66 3.86 -1.14 9.09
N SER A 67 3.79 -2.42 9.46
CA SER A 67 4.60 -2.96 10.55
C SER A 67 6.10 -2.84 10.24
N ASN A 68 6.51 -3.11 8.99
CA ASN A 68 7.90 -2.96 8.59
C ASN A 68 8.32 -1.50 8.51
N ILE A 69 7.44 -0.57 8.10
CA ILE A 69 7.73 0.88 8.20
C ILE A 69 8.01 1.22 9.67
N VAL A 70 7.12 0.88 10.60
CA VAL A 70 7.30 1.19 12.03
C VAL A 70 8.59 0.59 12.62
N LEU A 71 8.93 -0.65 12.26
CA LEU A 71 10.03 -1.37 12.89
C LEU A 71 11.39 -1.11 12.21
N LYS A 72 11.40 -1.02 10.89
CA LYS A 72 12.62 -1.10 10.07
C LYS A 72 12.94 0.15 9.29
N PHE A 73 11.96 0.97 8.92
CA PHE A 73 12.25 2.19 8.19
C PHE A 73 13.16 3.11 9.01
N ARG A 74 14.19 3.63 8.36
CA ARG A 74 15.17 4.57 8.90
C ARG A 74 15.30 5.70 7.90
N GLU A 75 14.69 6.84 8.22
CA GLU A 75 14.64 8.02 7.33
C GLU A 75 16.04 8.58 7.00
N ASP A 76 17.04 8.28 7.82
CA ASP A 76 18.45 8.63 7.60
C ASP A 76 19.20 7.66 6.66
N GLU A 77 18.64 6.47 6.41
CA GLU A 77 19.26 5.43 5.57
C GLU A 77 18.57 5.27 4.20
N GLU A 78 17.26 5.49 4.11
CA GLU A 78 16.49 5.28 2.88
C GLU A 78 15.27 6.20 2.75
N ASP A 79 14.78 6.37 1.52
CA ASP A 79 13.53 7.09 1.23
C ASP A 79 12.32 6.17 1.44
N LEU A 80 11.22 6.73 1.97
CA LEU A 80 10.01 5.95 2.26
C LEU A 80 9.37 5.37 0.99
N PHE A 81 9.43 6.07 -0.14
CA PHE A 81 8.89 5.56 -1.41
C PHE A 81 9.74 4.40 -1.93
N ASP A 82 11.06 4.48 -1.78
CA ASP A 82 11.96 3.35 -2.11
C ASP A 82 11.67 2.14 -1.20
N PHE A 83 11.44 2.38 0.10
CA PHE A 83 11.04 1.34 1.03
C PHE A 83 9.71 0.69 0.63
N ILE A 84 8.68 1.47 0.35
CA ILE A 84 7.39 0.96 -0.12
C ILE A 84 7.55 0.22 -1.45
N HIS A 85 8.37 0.75 -2.36
CA HIS A 85 8.62 0.15 -3.66
C HIS A 85 9.11 -1.29 -3.55
N PHE A 86 10.01 -1.58 -2.60
CA PHE A 86 10.49 -2.93 -2.31
C PHE A 86 9.37 -3.94 -1.99
N PHE A 87 8.28 -3.51 -1.36
CA PHE A 87 7.11 -4.35 -1.05
C PHE A 87 6.13 -4.49 -2.22
N THR A 88 6.31 -3.70 -3.28
CA THR A 88 5.49 -3.71 -4.50
C THR A 88 6.18 -4.31 -5.72
N LEU A 89 7.42 -4.79 -5.57
CA LEU A 89 8.10 -5.65 -6.55
C LEU A 89 7.44 -7.06 -6.60
#